data_AF-A0A965A2U4-F1
#
_entry.id   AF-A0A965A2U4-F1
#
_cell.length_a   1.000
_cell.length_b   1.000
_cell.length_c   1.000
_cell.angle_alpha   90.00
_cell.angle_beta   90.00
_cell.angle_gamma   90.00
#
_symmetry.space_group_name_H-M   'P 1'
#
loop_
_entity.id
_entity.type
_entity.pdbx_description
1 polymer ?
#
loop_
_entity_poly.entity_id
_entity_poly.type
_entity_poly.pdbx_seq_one_letter_code
_entity_poly.pdbx_strand_id
1 'polypeptide(L)' 'MTSNGSLTIDCDTCCMRETDACGDCVVSFLVGRNPDEAVVLSLDEARAVKLLAEAGMVPTLRHHAV' A
#
# COMPACT_ATOMS: atom_id res chain seq x y z
N MET A 1 -21.72 12.57 4.29
CA MET A 1 -21.90 11.22 4.88
C MET A 1 -20.62 10.42 4.62
N THR A 2 -19.62 10.56 5.48
CA THR A 2 -18.47 9.65 5.47
C THR A 2 -18.80 8.52 6.42
N SER A 3 -19.38 7.44 5.88
CA SER A 3 -19.52 6.21 6.64
C SER A 3 -18.12 5.67 6.90
N ASN A 4 -17.72 5.62 8.17
CA ASN A 4 -16.58 4.84 8.66
C ASN A 4 -16.92 3.34 8.58
N GLY A 5 -17.31 2.87 7.38
CA GLY A 5 -17.49 1.46 7.10
C GLY A 5 -16.12 0.86 6.81
N SER A 6 -15.71 -0.13 7.59
CA SER A 6 -14.55 -0.94 7.26
C SER A 6 -14.76 -1.58 5.89
N LEU A 7 -13.92 -1.24 4.92
CA LEU A 7 -13.86 -1.94 3.65
C LEU A 7 -13.10 -3.26 3.88
N THR A 8 -13.81 -4.38 3.78
CA THR A 8 -13.19 -5.70 3.85
C THR A 8 -12.98 -6.22 2.43
N ILE A 9 -11.74 -6.59 2.13
CA ILE A 9 -11.37 -7.29 0.89
C ILE A 9 -11.18 -8.75 1.25
N ASP A 10 -11.92 -9.63 0.57
CA ASP A 10 -11.84 -11.08 0.75
C ASP A 10 -11.49 -11.75 -0.58
N CYS A 11 -10.32 -12.40 -0.62
CA CYS A 11 -9.83 -13.06 -1.81
C CYS A 11 -10.63 -14.32 -2.15
N ASP A 12 -11.29 -14.97 -1.20
CA ASP A 12 -12.06 -16.20 -1.43
C ASP A 12 -13.39 -15.92 -2.14
N THR A 13 -13.92 -14.70 -2.01
CA THR A 13 -15.15 -14.24 -2.69
C THR A 13 -14.89 -13.32 -3.88
N CYS A 14 -13.62 -13.10 -4.25
CA CYS A 14 -13.23 -12.25 -5.37
C CYS A 14 -13.61 -12.88 -6.72
N CYS A 15 -14.36 -12.16 -7.56
CA CYS A 15 -14.77 -12.64 -8.90
C CYS A 15 -13.61 -12.83 -9.89
N MET A 16 -12.45 -12.22 -9.62
CA MET A 16 -11.25 -12.32 -10.44
C MET A 16 -10.28 -13.41 -9.95
N ARG A 17 -10.63 -14.15 -8.89
CA ARG A 17 -9.81 -15.23 -8.32
C ARG A 17 -9.42 -16.23 -9.41
N GLU A 18 -8.16 -16.68 -9.40
CA GLU A 18 -7.58 -17.65 -10.36
C GLU A 18 -7.52 -17.16 -11.83
N THR A 19 -7.69 -15.87 -12.08
CA THR A 19 -7.40 -15.25 -13.39
C THR A 19 -6.04 -14.57 -13.41
N ASP A 20 -5.57 -14.17 -14.59
CA ASP A 20 -4.33 -13.40 -14.75
C ASP A 20 -4.32 -12.10 -13.93
N ALA A 21 -5.50 -11.53 -13.63
CA ALA A 21 -5.62 -10.33 -12.80
C ALA A 21 -5.16 -10.57 -11.34
N CYS A 22 -5.21 -11.81 -10.84
CA CYS A 22 -4.69 -12.13 -9.51
C CYS A 22 -3.16 -12.03 -9.44
N GLY A 23 -2.46 -12.31 -10.55
CA GLY A 23 -1.00 -12.20 -10.62
C GLY A 23 -0.50 -10.76 -10.46
N ASP A 24 -1.33 -9.79 -10.83
CA ASP A 24 -1.05 -8.34 -10.74
C ASP A 24 -1.85 -7.65 -9.60
N CYS A 25 -2.39 -8.42 -8.65
CA CYS A 25 -3.22 -7.87 -7.58
C CYS A 25 -2.39 -7.31 -6.41
N VAL A 26 -2.63 -6.04 -6.04
CA VAL A 26 -1.96 -5.38 -4.90
C VAL A 26 -2.19 -6.08 -3.55
N VAL A 27 -3.32 -6.77 -3.39
CA VAL A 27 -3.71 -7.42 -2.11
C VAL A 27 -2.73 -8.52 -1.72
N SER A 28 -2.21 -9.28 -2.69
CA SER A 28 -1.19 -10.31 -2.46
C SER A 28 0.07 -9.75 -1.82
N PHE A 29 0.47 -8.53 -2.22
CA PHE A 29 1.63 -7.84 -1.64
C PHE A 29 1.36 -7.29 -0.24
N LEU A 30 0.14 -6.83 0.02
CA LEU A 30 -0.25 -6.27 1.33
C LEU A 30 -0.37 -7.35 2.40
N VAL A 31 -0.95 -8.50 2.06
CA VAL A 31 -1.19 -9.61 3.00
C VAL A 31 0.01 -10.56 3.09
N GLY A 32 0.77 -10.72 2.01
CA GLY A 32 1.93 -11.62 1.96
C GLY A 32 3.19 -11.09 2.65
N ARG A 33 3.24 -9.78 2.98
CA ARG A 33 4.37 -9.18 3.70
C ARG A 33 4.32 -9.52 5.18
N ASN A 34 5.46 -9.91 5.74
CA ASN A 34 5.59 -10.03 7.19
C ASN A 34 5.55 -8.60 7.78
N PRO A 35 4.76 -8.33 8.85
CA PRO A 35 4.74 -7.02 9.51
C PRO A 35 6.13 -6.52 9.94
N ASP A 36 7.08 -7.42 10.22
CA ASP A 36 8.46 -7.08 10.59
C ASP A 36 9.36 -6.76 9.38
N GLU A 37 8.86 -6.92 8.15
CA GLU A 37 9.61 -6.66 6.92
C GLU A 37 9.68 -5.15 6.65
N ALA A 38 10.69 -4.49 7.21
CA ALA A 38 10.88 -3.05 7.01
C ALA A 38 11.15 -2.71 5.53
N VAL A 39 10.48 -1.66 5.03
CA VAL A 39 10.87 -1.03 3.75
C VAL A 39 12.05 -0.10 4.05
N VAL A 40 13.24 -0.49 3.60
CA VAL A 40 14.45 0.30 3.79
C VAL A 40 14.64 1.21 2.59
N LEU A 41 14.66 2.52 2.83
CA LEU A 41 15.01 3.53 1.84
C LEU A 41 16.41 4.07 2.14
N SER A 42 17.22 4.19 1.09
CA SER A 42 18.44 4.99 1.14
C SER A 42 18.11 6.47 1.38
N LEU A 43 19.14 7.24 1.75
CA LEU A 43 18.97 8.68 1.97
C LEU A 43 18.49 9.41 0.71
N ASP A 44 18.97 9.00 -0.47
CA ASP A 44 18.60 9.64 -1.73
C ASP A 44 17.19 9.27 -2.17
N GLU A 45 16.75 8.03 -1.94
CA GLU A 45 15.36 7.62 -2.15
C GLU A 45 14.41 8.37 -1.21
N ALA A 46 14.75 8.48 0.07
CA ALA A 46 13.94 9.23 1.03
C ALA A 46 13.80 10.71 0.63
N ARG A 47 14.87 11.32 0.11
CA ARG A 47 14.84 12.69 -0.43
C ARG A 47 13.96 12.79 -1.67
N ALA A 48 14.05 11.83 -2.59
CA ALA A 48 13.24 11.81 -3.80
C ALA A 48 11.74 11.70 -3.46
N VAL A 49 11.36 10.79 -2.57
CA VAL A 49 9.97 10.64 -2.10
C VAL A 49 9.47 11.94 -1.47
N LYS A 50 10.30 12.61 -0.67
CA LYS A 50 9.95 13.90 -0.06
C LYS A 50 9.68 14.98 -1.12
N LEU A 51 10.52 15.10 -2.14
CA LEU A 51 10.33 16.05 -3.25
C LEU A 51 9.02 15.78 -4.01
N LEU A 52 8.73 14.51 -4.28
CA LEU A 52 7.47 14.12 -4.93
C LEU A 52 6.26 14.48 -4.07
N ALA A 53 6.36 14.32 -2.75
CA ALA A 53 5.28 14.69 -1.83
C ALA A 53 5.07 16.21 -1.78
N GLU A 54 6.16 16.99 -1.74
CA GLU A 54 6.11 18.46 -1.79
C GLU A 54 5.52 18.98 -3.12
N ALA A 55 5.77 18.27 -4.23
CA ALA A 55 5.17 18.54 -5.53
C ALA A 55 3.71 18.06 -5.66
N GLY A 56 3.16 17.37 -4.65
CA GLY A 56 1.80 16.83 -4.67
C GLY A 56 1.62 15.58 -5.55
N MET A 57 2.71 14.93 -5.97
CA MET A 57 2.69 13.73 -6.81
C MET A 57 2.47 12.43 -6.02
N VAL A 58 2.84 12.43 -4.74
CA VAL A 58 2.58 11.31 -3.82
C VAL A 58 2.05 11.83 -2.48
N PRO A 59 1.30 11.01 -1.72
CA PRO A 59 0.90 11.39 -0.37
C PRO A 59 2.11 11.58 0.56
N THR A 60 1.99 12.49 1.52
CA THR A 60 2.93 12.57 2.65
C THR A 60 2.84 11.31 3.53
N LEU A 61 3.87 11.06 4.33
CA LEU A 61 3.87 9.95 5.29
C LEU A 61 2.68 10.10 6.25
N ARG A 62 1.71 9.18 6.18
CA ARG A 62 0.47 9.25 6.98
C ARG A 62 0.63 8.64 8.37
N HIS A 63 1.60 7.74 8.52
CA HIS A 63 1.86 7.01 9.75
C HIS A 63 3.24 7.37 10.25
N HIS A 64 3.28 8.19 11.29
CA HIS A 64 4.50 8.48 12.02
C HIS A 64 4.57 7.50 13.20
N ALA A 65 5.70 6.79 13.33
CA ALA A 65 5.98 6.06 14.55
C ALA A 65 6.10 7.09 15.69
N VAL A 66 5.22 6.96 16.69
CA VAL A 66 5.26 7.73 17.94
C VAL A 66 6.13 6.98 18.93
#